data_AF-A0A843DY78-F1
#
_entry.id   AF-A0A843DY78-F1
#
_cell.length_a   1.000
_cell.length_b   1.000
_cell.length_c   1.000
_cell.angle_alpha   90.00
_cell.angle_beta   90.00
_cell.angle_gamma   90.00
#
_symmetry.space_group_name_H-M   'P 1'
#
loop_
_entity.id
_entity.type
_entity.pdbx_description
1 polymer ?
#
loop_
_entity_poly.entity_id
_entity_poly.type
_entity_poly.pdbx_seq_one_letter_code
_entity_poly.pdbx_strand_id
1 'polypeptide(L)' 'LAEKTEGASGAEIKSICTEAGMLCIRDNRDTITPEDFENARVKVLERNKNKGSKNIPEYLYQ' A
#
# COMPACT_ATOMS: atom_id res chain seq x y z
N LEU A 1 0.32 9.50 10.35
CA LEU A 1 -0.05 8.62 9.22
C LEU A 1 -0.59 9.42 8.04
N ALA A 2 -1.58 10.30 8.26
CA ALA A 2 -2.18 11.14 7.21
C ALA A 2 -1.17 11.87 6.31
N GLU A 3 -0.23 12.60 6.91
CA GLU A 3 0.85 13.30 6.16
C GLU A 3 1.73 12.33 5.35
N LYS A 4 1.96 11.11 5.86
CA LYS A 4 2.79 10.09 5.20
C LYS A 4 2.07 9.34 4.08
N THR A 5 0.76 9.51 3.97
CA THR A 5 -0.11 8.90 2.95
C THR A 5 -0.64 9.94 1.95
N GLU A 6 -0.04 11.13 1.91
CA GLU A 6 -0.39 12.14 0.92
C GLU A 6 -0.21 11.59 -0.50
N GLY A 7 -1.22 11.78 -1.36
CA GLY A 7 -1.26 11.23 -2.72
C GLY A 7 -1.73 9.76 -2.82
N ALA A 8 -1.97 9.07 -1.70
CA ALA A 8 -2.58 7.75 -1.72
C ALA A 8 -4.09 7.84 -2.04
N SER A 9 -4.56 6.92 -2.87
CA SER A 9 -5.98 6.71 -3.13
C SER A 9 -6.70 6.11 -1.92
N GLY A 10 -8.03 6.25 -1.86
CA GLY A 10 -8.83 5.59 -0.81
C GLY A 10 -8.68 4.07 -0.80
N ALA A 11 -8.43 3.46 -1.95
CA ALA A 11 -8.14 2.03 -2.06
C ALA A 11 -6.80 1.67 -1.41
N GLU A 12 -5.78 2.50 -1.58
CA GLU A 12 -4.48 2.33 -0.93
C GLU A 12 -4.57 2.47 0.57
N ILE A 13 -5.28 3.49 1.06
CA ILE A 13 -5.52 3.67 2.50
C ILE A 13 -6.20 2.42 3.08
N LYS A 14 -7.23 1.88 2.42
CA LYS A 14 -7.88 0.64 2.83
C LYS A 14 -6.89 -0.53 2.87
N SER A 15 -6.10 -0.71 1.83
CA SER A 15 -5.08 -1.78 1.77
C SER A 15 -4.03 -1.64 2.87
N ILE A 16 -3.61 -0.43 3.21
CA ILE A 16 -2.67 -0.17 4.32
C ILE A 16 -3.26 -0.63 5.65
N CYS A 17 -4.51 -0.27 5.94
CA CYS A 17 -5.17 -0.71 7.18
C CYS A 17 -5.34 -2.23 7.25
N THR A 18 -5.68 -2.88 6.14
CA THR A 18 -5.75 -4.35 6.07
C THR A 18 -4.40 -5.00 6.35
N GLU A 19 -3.32 -4.50 5.72
CA GLU A 19 -1.99 -5.08 5.93
C GLU A 19 -1.42 -4.80 7.31
N ALA A 20 -1.69 -3.64 7.91
CA ALA A 20 -1.29 -3.36 9.29
C ALA A 20 -1.93 -4.36 10.27
N GLY A 21 -3.23 -4.65 10.09
CA GLY A 21 -3.91 -5.69 10.88
C GLY A 21 -3.35 -7.09 10.64
N MET A 22 -3.04 -7.43 9.39
CA MET A 22 -2.45 -8.72 9.05
C MET A 22 -1.05 -8.91 9.65
N LEU A 23 -0.21 -7.86 9.64
CA LEU A 23 1.12 -7.87 10.27
C LEU A 23 1.00 -8.09 11.78
N CYS A 24 0.09 -7.38 12.44
CA CYS A 24 -0.19 -7.53 13.87
C CYS A 24 -0.57 -8.98 14.23
N ILE A 25 -1.54 -9.57 13.52
CA ILE A 25 -2.01 -10.94 13.75
C ILE A 25 -0.87 -11.95 13.50
N ARG A 26 -0.09 -11.75 12.44
CA ARG A 26 1.05 -12.62 12.10
C ARG A 26 2.12 -12.64 13.18
N ASP A 27 2.29 -11.53 13.89
CA ASP A 27 3.22 -11.42 15.02
C ASP A 27 2.59 -11.90 16.35
N ASN A 28 1.43 -12.55 16.32
CA ASN A 28 0.65 -12.98 17.50
C ASN A 28 0.34 -11.82 18.48
N ARG A 29 0.03 -10.64 17.94
CA ARG A 29 -0.40 -9.47 18.70
C ARG A 29 -1.86 -9.16 18.43
N ASP A 30 -2.54 -8.63 19.45
CA ASP A 30 -3.94 -8.21 19.36
C ASP A 30 -4.10 -6.68 19.28
N THR A 31 -3.01 -5.94 19.42
CA THR A 31 -3.00 -4.46 19.35
C THR A 31 -2.04 -4.00 18.28
N ILE A 32 -2.57 -3.21 17.35
CA ILE A 32 -1.82 -2.60 16.26
C ILE A 32 -0.95 -1.48 16.81
N THR A 33 0.30 -1.43 16.37
CA THR A 33 1.27 -0.40 16.71
C THR A 33 1.52 0.55 15.54
N PRO A 34 2.10 1.75 15.76
CA PRO A 34 2.48 2.64 14.67
C PRO A 34 3.45 2.02 13.65
N GLU A 35 4.28 1.07 14.08
CA GLU A 35 5.24 0.37 13.23
C GLU A 35 4.55 -0.51 12.18
N ASP A 36 3.44 -1.17 12.55
CA ASP A 36 2.62 -1.96 11.62
C ASP A 36 2.10 -1.12 10.46
N PHE A 37 1.66 0.11 10.75
CA PHE A 37 1.20 1.05 9.73
C PHE A 37 2.33 1.53 8.82
N GLU A 38 3.52 1.77 9.37
CA GLU A 38 4.67 2.17 8.54
C GLU A 38 5.09 1.04 7.60
N ASN A 39 5.20 -0.18 8.12
CA ASN A 39 5.55 -1.37 7.35
C ASN A 39 4.49 -1.70 6.28
N ALA A 40 3.20 -1.61 6.62
CA ALA A 40 2.10 -1.78 5.69
C ALA A 40 2.10 -0.71 4.58
N ARG A 41 2.36 0.55 4.94
CA ARG A 41 2.44 1.67 3.98
C ARG A 41 3.53 1.45 2.94
N VAL A 42 4.75 1.12 3.37
CA VAL A 42 5.87 0.82 2.47
C VAL A 42 5.47 -0.32 1.52
N LYS A 43 4.96 -1.43 2.06
CA LYS A 43 4.55 -2.60 1.28
C LYS A 43 3.48 -2.28 0.22
N VAL A 44 2.46 -1.50 0.56
CA VAL A 44 1.34 -1.18 -0.34
C VAL A 44 1.76 -0.20 -1.44
N LEU A 45 2.42 0.90 -1.05
CA LEU A 45 2.80 1.95 -2.00
C LEU A 45 3.90 1.49 -2.96
N GLU A 46 4.86 0.67 -2.51
CA GLU A 46 5.89 0.11 -3.38
C GLU A 46 5.31 -0.93 -4.36
N ARG A 47 4.35 -1.76 -3.92
CA ARG A 47 3.66 -2.70 -4.83
C ARG A 47 2.90 -2.00 -5.94
N ASN A 48 2.34 -0.82 -5.69
CA ASN A 48 1.54 -0.09 -6.68
C ASN A 48 2.40 0.71 -7.66
N LYS A 49 3.56 1.22 -7.25
CA LYS A 49 4.52 1.84 -8.20
C LYS A 49 4.86 0.89 -9.36
N ASN A 50 4.96 -0.41 -9.09
CA ASN A 50 5.26 -1.42 -10.10
C ASN A 50 4.07 -1.79 -11.01
N LYS A 51 2.85 -1.36 -10.69
CA LYS A 51 1.65 -1.65 -11.48
C LYS A 51 1.26 -0.53 -12.47
N GLY A 52 1.92 0.63 -12.38
CA GLY A 52 1.57 1.85 -13.13
C GLY A 52 2.15 1.97 -14.54
N SER A 53 3.12 1.13 -14.93
CA SER A 53 3.73 1.18 -16.27
C SER A 53 2.91 0.37 -17.27
N LYS A 54 1.67 0.78 -17.57
CA LYS A 54 1.08 0.40 -18.84
C LYS A 54 1.78 1.22 -19.91
N ASN A 55 2.94 0.75 -20.37
CA ASN A 55 3.46 1.16 -21.67
C ASN A 55 2.40 0.73 -22.69
N ILE A 56 1.56 1.68 -23.08
CA ILE A 56 0.63 1.50 -24.19
C ILE A 56 1.52 1.28 -25.41
N PRO A 57 1.49 0.11 -26.05
CA PRO A 57 2.44 -0.18 -27.11
C PRO A 57 2.12 0.67 -28.35
N GLU A 58 3.15 1.30 -28.91
CA GLU A 58 3.12 2.29 -30.00
C GLU A 58 2.29 1.84 -31.23
N TYR A 59 2.18 0.53 -31.46
CA TYR A 59 1.43 -0.03 -32.60
C TYR A 59 -0.08 0.22 -32.53
N LEU A 60 -0.64 0.63 -31.38
CA LEU A 60 -2.06 0.93 -31.24
C LEU A 60 -2.48 2.27 -31.90
N TYR A 61 -1.52 3.08 -32.33
CA TYR A 61 -1.73 4.37 -33.00
C TYR A 61 -1.40 4.33 -34.50
N GLN A 62 -1.13 3.15 -35.06
CA GLN A 62 -0.88 2.93 -36.49
C GLN A 62 -2.14 2.52 -37.24
#